data_AF-A0A1V5N734-F1
#
_entry.id   AF-A0A1V5N734-F1
#
_cell.length_a   1.000
_cell.length_b   1.000
_cell.length_c   1.000
_cell.angle_alpha   90.00
_cell.angle_beta   90.00
_cell.angle_gamma   90.00
#
_symmetry.space_group_name_H-M   'P 1'
#
loop_
_entity.id
_entity.type
_entity.pdbx_description
1 polymer ?
#
loop_
_entity_poly.entity_id
_entity_poly.type
_entity_poly.pdbx_seq_one_letter_code
_entity_poly.pdbx_strand_id
1 'polypeptide(L)'
;MTNSMADDLRFSAAADKLHGCYPQKQTGLFMLRIKIPGGRISLPQWRIIAQAQKTFSPGTPVHLTTRQDIELHNLHPDDIIKVQRSLIDAGLLFYGSGGDALRNITVCSGCGLCAQSFDVFDISAAVEKFSQSLPASANLPRKFKISFSGCRENCARPYLNDIGFIAVSQNQFDVIVAGSLGPIPETGIKAYEKLPIENVFALCKAAIEMFSELGERENRRKARLRHLRQKLGDEIFLQQLDQRFRLALKSELPKINPLSQNNSQIKLQHRLNIPDGDITAQQILLLADICEANETESRINFEHGIELYGSSKIELPQVLRYFENEPLVIACQGARTCPYGLINTQDAASIIKKTLSINNSKIRVNVSGCPNNCAHSSAAAFGLVGMKRDGKEYALVYIGGGDGKNAALAQKREIIEVTKITSENFKLAEPSR
;
A
#
# COMPACT_ATOMS: atom_id res chain seq x y z
N MET A 1 -4.56 33.35 27.04
CA MET A 1 -3.27 33.31 26.32
C MET A 1 -3.23 32.01 25.54
N THR A 2 -3.21 32.15 24.22
CA THR A 2 -3.73 31.23 23.22
C THR A 2 -2.70 30.22 22.74
N ASN A 3 -3.04 28.93 22.82
CA ASN A 3 -2.91 27.83 21.84
C ASN A 3 -1.90 27.86 20.66
N SER A 4 -0.78 28.60 20.72
CA SER A 4 0.13 28.74 19.57
C SER A 4 1.24 27.69 19.48
N MET A 5 1.43 26.83 20.50
CA MET A 5 2.51 25.82 20.46
C MET A 5 2.12 24.48 19.81
N ALA A 6 0.84 24.25 19.50
CA ALA A 6 0.36 22.99 18.89
C ALA A 6 0.32 23.03 17.35
N ASP A 7 0.46 24.21 16.73
CA ASP A 7 0.45 24.37 15.26
C ASP A 7 1.85 24.28 14.65
N ASP A 8 2.92 24.59 15.39
CA ASP A 8 4.29 24.65 14.87
C ASP A 8 4.94 23.27 14.61
N LEU A 9 4.40 22.18 15.18
CA LEU A 9 4.92 20.82 14.96
C LEU A 9 4.38 20.15 13.67
N ARG A 10 3.43 20.77 12.96
CA ARG A 10 2.74 20.15 11.80
C ARG A 10 3.33 20.51 10.43
N PHE A 11 4.24 21.48 10.36
CA PHE A 11 4.69 22.04 9.09
C PHE A 11 6.20 22.28 9.09
N SER A 12 7.01 21.22 9.23
CA SER A 12 8.46 21.32 9.02
C SER A 12 8.79 21.25 7.52
N ALA A 13 9.89 21.90 7.12
CA ALA A 13 10.50 22.08 5.80
C ALA A 13 9.94 21.23 4.63
N ALA A 14 9.91 21.80 3.42
CA ALA A 14 9.36 21.17 2.20
C ALA A 14 9.78 19.70 1.91
N ALA A 15 10.80 19.14 2.56
CA ALA A 15 11.17 17.72 2.50
C ALA A 15 10.78 16.90 3.76
N ASP A 16 9.68 17.22 4.44
CA ASP A 16 9.19 16.48 5.60
C ASP A 16 8.49 15.18 5.19
N LYS A 17 9.27 14.10 5.16
CA LYS A 17 8.78 12.75 4.85
C LYS A 17 7.78 12.23 5.88
N LEU A 18 7.80 12.70 7.14
CA LEU A 18 6.85 12.24 8.15
C LEU A 18 5.44 12.75 7.82
N HIS A 19 5.35 13.95 7.27
CA HIS A 19 4.13 14.58 6.76
C HIS A 19 3.92 14.35 5.25
N GLY A 20 4.49 13.27 4.70
CA GLY A 20 4.21 12.80 3.35
C GLY A 20 4.86 13.57 2.23
N CYS A 21 5.71 14.56 2.50
CA CYS A 21 6.39 15.30 1.46
C CYS A 21 7.73 14.65 1.09
N TYR A 22 7.93 14.40 -0.20
CA TYR A 22 9.09 13.72 -0.74
C TYR A 22 9.69 14.53 -1.88
N PRO A 23 11.02 14.78 -1.89
CA PRO A 23 11.66 15.32 -3.07
C PRO A 23 11.55 14.32 -4.23
N GLN A 24 11.24 14.84 -5.41
CA GLN A 24 11.29 14.08 -6.64
C GLN A 24 12.70 14.08 -7.23
N LYS A 25 12.89 13.26 -8.26
CA LYS A 25 14.10 13.23 -9.07
C LYS A 25 14.28 14.53 -9.86
N GLN A 26 13.17 15.15 -10.27
CA GLN A 26 13.16 16.49 -10.82
C GLN A 26 13.54 17.49 -9.72
N THR A 27 14.58 18.29 -9.97
CA THR A 27 15.03 19.33 -9.04
C THR A 27 13.90 20.31 -8.75
N GLY A 28 13.68 20.61 -7.46
CA GLY A 28 12.71 21.60 -7.01
C GLY A 28 11.25 21.13 -7.00
N LEU A 29 10.96 19.88 -7.38
CA LEU A 29 9.60 19.32 -7.34
C LEU A 29 9.45 18.28 -6.23
N PHE A 30 8.22 18.21 -5.72
CA PHE A 30 7.87 17.34 -4.60
C PHE A 30 6.63 16.50 -4.91
N MET A 31 6.62 15.30 -4.33
CA MET A 31 5.44 14.45 -4.23
C MET A 31 4.89 14.57 -2.81
N LEU A 32 3.58 14.72 -2.69
CA LEU A 32 2.85 14.69 -1.42
C LEU A 32 1.99 13.42 -1.36
N ARG A 33 2.29 12.54 -0.41
CA ARG A 33 1.48 11.34 -0.15
C ARG A 33 0.39 11.63 0.87
N ILE A 34 -0.83 11.29 0.49
CA ILE A 34 -2.04 11.36 1.30
C ILE A 34 -2.38 9.95 1.78
N LYS A 35 -2.53 9.80 3.08
CA LYS A 35 -2.88 8.53 3.72
C LYS A 35 -4.38 8.29 3.60
N ILE A 36 -4.78 7.14 3.05
CA ILE A 36 -6.18 6.74 2.94
C ILE A 36 -6.37 5.43 3.72
N PRO A 37 -6.75 5.49 5.02
CA PRO A 37 -6.92 4.30 5.86
C PRO A 37 -7.78 3.23 5.19
N GLY A 38 -7.24 2.02 5.07
CA GLY A 38 -7.91 0.88 4.43
C GLY A 38 -8.35 1.09 2.96
N GLY A 39 -7.93 2.17 2.30
CA GLY A 39 -8.37 2.53 0.96
C GLY A 39 -9.83 2.96 0.82
N ARG A 40 -10.56 3.17 1.94
CA ARG A 40 -11.94 3.71 1.90
C ARG A 40 -11.87 5.23 1.80
N ILE A 41 -12.48 5.78 0.76
CA ILE A 41 -12.43 7.20 0.44
C ILE A 41 -13.84 7.73 0.16
N SER A 42 -14.19 8.84 0.80
CA SER A 42 -15.50 9.47 0.62
C SER A 42 -15.57 10.31 -0.65
N LEU A 43 -16.78 10.58 -1.14
CA LEU A 43 -16.97 11.42 -2.33
C LEU A 43 -16.46 12.85 -2.13
N PRO A 44 -16.67 13.53 -0.99
CA PRO A 44 -16.05 14.83 -0.73
C PRO A 44 -14.52 14.79 -0.78
N GLN A 45 -13.90 13.72 -0.26
CA GLN A 45 -12.45 13.52 -0.32
C GLN A 45 -11.94 13.34 -1.76
N TRP A 46 -12.67 12.59 -2.61
CA TRP A 46 -12.35 12.52 -4.04
C TRP A 46 -12.39 13.90 -4.69
N ARG A 47 -13.47 14.65 -4.46
CA ARG A 47 -13.67 15.98 -5.06
C ARG A 47 -12.57 16.96 -4.64
N ILE A 48 -12.20 17.01 -3.36
CA ILE A 48 -11.15 17.93 -2.89
C ILE A 48 -9.76 17.53 -3.40
N ILE A 49 -9.47 16.23 -3.53
CA ILE A 49 -8.21 15.75 -4.12
C ILE A 49 -8.13 16.15 -5.60
N ALA A 50 -9.22 15.99 -6.35
CA ALA A 50 -9.30 16.44 -7.73
C ALA A 50 -9.10 17.96 -7.85
N GLN A 51 -9.69 18.74 -6.95
CA GLN A 51 -9.52 20.19 -6.91
C GLN A 51 -8.07 20.59 -6.57
N ALA A 52 -7.46 19.95 -5.58
CA ALA A 52 -6.07 20.19 -5.22
C ALA A 52 -5.13 19.86 -6.39
N GLN A 53 -5.34 18.72 -7.08
CA GLN A 53 -4.57 18.37 -8.27
C GLN A 53 -4.68 19.44 -9.36
N LYS A 54 -5.90 19.88 -9.69
CA LYS A 54 -6.14 20.93 -10.70
C LYS A 54 -5.45 22.25 -10.35
N THR A 55 -5.41 22.59 -9.06
CA THR A 55 -4.88 23.88 -8.58
C THR A 55 -3.36 23.87 -8.52
N PHE A 56 -2.77 22.82 -7.94
CA PHE A 56 -1.36 22.83 -7.55
C PHE A 56 -0.46 21.94 -8.43
N SER A 57 -1.05 21.04 -9.22
CA SER A 57 -0.31 20.15 -10.12
C SER A 57 -1.05 19.92 -11.44
N PRO A 58 -1.47 20.99 -12.16
CA PRO A 58 -2.22 20.87 -13.40
C PRO A 58 -1.47 20.04 -14.44
N GLY A 59 -2.19 19.21 -15.19
CA GLY A 59 -1.60 18.29 -16.18
C GLY A 59 -0.89 17.06 -15.61
N THR A 60 -0.78 16.94 -14.28
CA THR A 60 -0.21 15.75 -13.61
C THR A 60 -1.32 14.93 -12.97
N PRO A 61 -1.49 13.64 -13.33
CA PRO A 61 -2.54 12.80 -12.75
C PRO A 61 -2.32 12.57 -11.25
N VAL A 62 -3.39 12.23 -10.56
CA VAL A 62 -3.36 11.69 -9.20
C VAL A 62 -2.92 10.23 -9.27
N HIS A 63 -2.01 9.80 -8.40
CA HIS A 63 -1.51 8.43 -8.42
C HIS A 63 -2.05 7.59 -7.25
N LEU A 64 -2.56 6.40 -7.54
CA LEU A 64 -3.00 5.40 -6.57
C LEU A 64 -1.88 4.41 -6.29
N THR A 65 -1.58 4.16 -5.02
CA THR A 65 -0.42 3.37 -4.62
C THR A 65 -0.75 1.92 -4.27
N THR A 66 0.27 1.04 -4.25
CA THR A 66 0.14 -0.35 -3.77
C THR A 66 -0.18 -0.50 -2.27
N ARG A 67 -0.29 0.62 -1.54
CA ARG A 67 -0.71 0.67 -0.14
C ARG A 67 -2.02 1.43 0.07
N GLN A 68 -2.82 1.54 -0.99
CA GLN A 68 -4.13 2.20 -0.97
C GLN A 68 -4.07 3.70 -0.65
N ASP A 69 -2.87 4.30 -0.59
CA ASP A 69 -2.67 5.74 -0.47
C ASP A 69 -2.80 6.44 -1.83
N ILE A 70 -2.91 7.77 -1.78
CA ILE A 70 -2.92 8.66 -2.95
C ILE A 70 -1.66 9.52 -2.95
N GLU A 71 -1.11 9.83 -4.12
CA GLU A 71 0.03 10.73 -4.29
C GLU A 71 -0.29 11.86 -5.28
N LEU A 72 0.01 13.09 -4.88
CA LEU A 72 0.07 14.26 -5.76
C LEU A 72 1.54 14.52 -6.11
N HIS A 73 1.84 14.71 -7.39
CA HIS A 73 3.19 14.89 -7.91
C HIS A 73 3.38 16.29 -8.52
N ASN A 74 4.63 16.66 -8.76
CA ASN A 74 5.05 17.90 -9.39
C ASN A 74 4.58 19.16 -8.63
N LEU A 75 4.53 19.07 -7.30
CA LEU A 75 4.22 20.20 -6.44
C LEU A 75 5.44 21.10 -6.24
N HIS A 76 5.22 22.41 -6.27
CA HIS A 76 6.23 23.39 -5.89
C HIS A 76 6.38 23.44 -4.35
N PRO A 77 7.59 23.61 -3.79
CA PRO A 77 7.79 23.69 -2.34
C PRO A 77 6.92 24.74 -1.65
N ASP A 78 6.72 25.89 -2.28
CA ASP A 78 5.93 27.01 -1.72
C ASP A 78 4.43 26.71 -1.62
N ASP A 79 3.95 25.66 -2.31
CA ASP A 79 2.55 25.28 -2.32
C ASP A 79 2.23 24.11 -1.39
N ILE A 80 3.24 23.39 -0.88
CA ILE A 80 3.03 22.19 -0.03
C ILE A 80 2.10 22.47 1.14
N ILE A 81 2.33 23.58 1.86
CA ILE A 81 1.50 23.95 3.02
C ILE A 81 0.07 24.29 2.60
N LYS A 82 -0.11 24.95 1.46
CA LYS A 82 -1.43 25.32 0.92
C LYS A 82 -2.21 24.06 0.54
N VAL A 83 -1.54 23.13 -0.15
CA VAL A 83 -2.11 21.83 -0.54
C VAL A 83 -2.53 21.05 0.71
N GLN A 84 -1.63 20.89 1.68
CA GLN A 84 -1.93 20.17 2.92
C GLN A 84 -3.12 20.77 3.66
N ARG A 85 -3.16 22.10 3.84
CA ARG A 85 -4.30 22.79 4.49
C ARG A 85 -5.62 22.51 3.77
N SER A 86 -5.64 22.63 2.45
CA SER A 86 -6.86 22.38 1.66
C SER A 86 -7.42 20.96 1.79
N LEU A 87 -6.56 19.99 2.12
CA LEU A 87 -6.92 18.58 2.24
C LEU A 87 -7.24 18.16 3.69
N ILE A 88 -6.59 18.77 4.68
CA ILE A 88 -6.85 18.51 6.12
C ILE A 88 -8.31 18.82 6.48
N ASP A 89 -8.88 19.89 5.93
CA ASP A 89 -10.27 20.28 6.20
C ASP A 89 -11.29 19.20 5.75
N ALA A 90 -10.90 18.32 4.83
CA ALA A 90 -11.68 17.15 4.40
C ALA A 90 -11.33 15.86 5.16
N GLY A 91 -10.60 15.96 6.27
CA GLY A 91 -10.19 14.83 7.11
C GLY A 91 -9.08 13.96 6.51
N LEU A 92 -8.32 14.45 5.53
CA LEU A 92 -7.21 13.71 4.94
C LEU A 92 -5.96 13.80 5.81
N LEU A 93 -5.21 12.70 5.88
CA LEU A 93 -4.09 12.53 6.79
C LEU A 93 -2.76 12.46 6.04
N PHE A 94 -1.71 13.02 6.63
CA PHE A 94 -0.35 13.05 6.07
C PHE A 94 0.68 12.39 6.97
N TYR A 95 0.46 12.47 8.28
CA TYR A 95 1.37 11.95 9.29
C TYR A 95 1.57 10.43 9.15
N GLY A 96 2.83 10.00 9.16
CA GLY A 96 3.20 8.60 9.00
C GLY A 96 3.04 8.04 7.57
N SER A 97 2.59 8.84 6.59
CA SER A 97 2.57 8.42 5.18
C SER A 97 3.98 8.17 4.63
N GLY A 98 5.00 8.68 5.31
CA GLY A 98 6.39 8.46 5.00
C GLY A 98 7.31 8.24 6.20
N GLY A 99 8.54 8.74 6.09
CA GLY A 99 9.56 8.65 7.15
C GLY A 99 9.86 7.22 7.66
N ASP A 100 10.39 7.19 8.88
CA ASP A 100 10.64 6.00 9.69
C ASP A 100 9.55 5.89 10.77
N ALA A 101 8.32 5.68 10.29
CA ALA A 101 7.09 5.65 11.09
C ALA A 101 6.14 4.54 10.60
N LEU A 102 5.00 4.40 11.28
CA LEU A 102 3.88 3.55 10.87
C LEU A 102 3.26 4.08 9.57
N ARG A 103 3.27 3.25 8.52
CA ARG A 103 2.63 3.51 7.22
C ARG A 103 1.12 3.32 7.29
N ASN A 104 0.43 3.58 6.17
CA ASN A 104 -0.98 3.24 6.02
C ASN A 104 -1.26 1.80 6.45
N ILE A 105 -2.22 1.63 7.37
CA ILE A 105 -2.76 0.32 7.67
C ILE A 105 -3.66 -0.07 6.51
N THR A 106 -3.23 -1.10 5.78
CA THR A 106 -3.94 -1.56 4.60
C THR A 106 -4.97 -2.61 4.95
N VAL A 107 -6.11 -2.59 4.26
CA VAL A 107 -7.22 -3.50 4.50
C VAL A 107 -7.64 -4.13 3.17
N CYS A 108 -8.08 -5.38 3.17
CA CYS A 108 -8.67 -5.95 1.95
C CYS A 108 -9.85 -5.09 1.48
N SER A 109 -9.83 -4.64 0.22
CA SER A 109 -10.84 -3.72 -0.32
C SER A 109 -12.27 -4.28 -0.20
N GLY A 110 -12.44 -5.60 -0.30
CA GLY A 110 -13.73 -6.27 -0.08
C GLY A 110 -14.08 -6.59 1.38
N CYS A 111 -13.35 -6.11 2.39
CA CYS A 111 -13.69 -6.40 3.81
C CYS A 111 -15.13 -5.99 4.13
N GLY A 112 -15.84 -6.86 4.85
CA GLY A 112 -17.23 -6.63 5.19
C GLY A 112 -18.18 -6.55 3.98
N LEU A 113 -17.72 -6.83 2.76
CA LEU A 113 -18.52 -6.80 1.52
C LEU A 113 -18.48 -8.13 0.76
N CYS A 114 -17.38 -8.89 0.86
CA CYS A 114 -17.29 -10.25 0.33
C CYS A 114 -18.03 -11.25 1.22
N ALA A 115 -18.63 -12.28 0.61
CA ALA A 115 -19.51 -13.26 1.27
C ALA A 115 -18.92 -13.95 2.52
N GLN A 116 -17.60 -14.20 2.52
CA GLN A 116 -16.90 -14.89 3.62
C GLN A 116 -16.00 -13.96 4.43
N SER A 117 -16.11 -12.65 4.22
CA SER A 117 -15.24 -11.68 4.88
C SER A 117 -15.89 -11.05 6.10
N PHE A 118 -15.10 -10.90 7.15
CA PHE A 118 -15.40 -10.02 8.27
C PHE A 118 -15.05 -8.57 7.87
N ASP A 119 -15.80 -7.61 8.40
CA ASP A 119 -15.38 -6.21 8.35
C ASP A 119 -14.26 -5.99 9.38
N VAL A 120 -13.11 -5.54 8.91
CA VAL A 120 -11.92 -5.27 9.72
C VAL A 120 -11.52 -3.79 9.67
N PHE A 121 -12.37 -2.94 9.09
CA PHE A 121 -12.09 -1.52 8.92
C PHE A 121 -12.02 -0.80 10.28
N ASP A 122 -13.01 -0.99 11.14
CA ASP A 122 -13.08 -0.32 12.43
C ASP A 122 -11.90 -0.66 13.34
N ILE A 123 -11.55 -1.95 13.42
CA ILE A 123 -10.35 -2.37 14.17
C ILE A 123 -9.08 -1.80 13.55
N SER A 124 -8.97 -1.74 12.22
CA SER A 124 -7.79 -1.16 11.56
C SER A 124 -7.64 0.34 11.88
N ALA A 125 -8.73 1.09 11.89
CA ALA A 125 -8.74 2.52 12.22
C ALA A 125 -8.42 2.75 13.70
N ALA A 126 -8.98 1.92 14.60
CA ALA A 126 -8.67 1.97 16.02
C ALA A 126 -7.19 1.65 16.30
N VAL A 127 -6.65 0.61 15.65
CA VAL A 127 -5.23 0.23 15.75
C VAL A 127 -4.33 1.32 15.21
N GLU A 128 -4.72 2.00 14.14
CA GLU A 128 -3.93 3.13 13.63
C GLU A 128 -3.86 4.27 14.65
N LYS A 129 -5.01 4.70 15.20
CA LYS A 129 -5.07 5.76 16.21
C LYS A 129 -4.25 5.39 17.45
N PHE A 130 -4.42 4.17 17.95
CA PHE A 130 -3.67 3.65 19.09
C PHE A 130 -2.16 3.63 18.79
N SER A 131 -1.75 3.06 17.66
CA SER A 131 -0.34 2.93 17.32
C SER A 131 0.35 4.27 17.12
N GLN A 132 -0.35 5.29 16.61
CA GLN A 132 0.17 6.66 16.51
C GLN A 132 0.36 7.31 17.87
N SER A 133 -0.46 6.97 18.87
CA SER A 133 -0.32 7.49 20.24
C SER A 133 0.88 6.92 21.01
N LEU A 134 1.48 5.82 20.52
CA LEU A 134 2.66 5.24 21.15
C LEU A 134 3.86 6.19 21.02
N PRO A 135 4.67 6.39 22.08
CA PRO A 135 5.84 7.26 22.03
C PRO A 135 6.84 6.92 20.90
N ALA A 136 6.95 5.64 20.55
CA ALA A 136 7.85 5.17 19.50
C ALA A 136 7.37 5.45 18.07
N SER A 137 6.11 5.85 17.86
CA SER A 137 5.44 5.84 16.55
C SER A 137 6.09 6.72 15.47
N ALA A 138 6.75 7.81 15.90
CA ALA A 138 7.36 8.82 15.03
C ALA A 138 8.84 8.57 14.69
N ASN A 139 9.52 7.71 15.46
CA ASN A 139 10.98 7.55 15.42
C ASN A 139 11.39 6.08 15.46
N LEU A 140 10.79 5.28 14.59
CA LEU A 140 11.16 3.88 14.42
C LEU A 140 12.51 3.80 13.67
N PRO A 141 13.21 2.65 13.74
CA PRO A 141 14.45 2.47 12.98
C PRO A 141 14.24 2.53 11.46
N ARG A 142 13.04 2.13 11.00
CA ARG A 142 12.61 2.24 9.61
C ARG A 142 11.08 2.19 9.53
N LYS A 143 10.53 2.28 8.31
CA LYS A 143 9.09 2.11 8.06
C LYS A 143 8.52 0.82 8.66
N PHE A 144 7.36 0.93 9.28
CA PHE A 144 6.58 -0.19 9.83
C PHE A 144 5.22 -0.28 9.15
N LYS A 145 4.78 -1.48 8.80
CA LYS A 145 3.57 -1.72 8.01
C LYS A 145 2.67 -2.73 8.71
N ILE A 146 1.40 -2.38 8.82
CA ILE A 146 0.35 -3.28 9.32
C ILE A 146 -0.67 -3.54 8.21
N SER A 147 -1.24 -4.74 8.18
CA SER A 147 -2.34 -5.09 7.27
C SER A 147 -3.42 -5.93 7.95
N PHE A 148 -4.67 -5.76 7.55
CA PHE A 148 -5.80 -6.59 7.98
C PHE A 148 -6.52 -7.24 6.79
N SER A 149 -6.64 -8.57 6.81
CA SER A 149 -7.47 -9.33 5.87
C SER A 149 -8.70 -9.84 6.61
N GLY A 150 -9.89 -9.62 6.04
CA GLY A 150 -11.16 -10.08 6.60
C GLY A 150 -11.45 -11.56 6.40
N CYS A 151 -10.60 -12.29 5.67
CA CYS A 151 -10.71 -13.75 5.45
C CYS A 151 -9.37 -14.33 4.99
N ARG A 152 -9.32 -15.66 4.81
CA ARG A 152 -8.12 -16.43 4.42
C ARG A 152 -7.66 -16.23 2.96
N GLU A 153 -8.39 -15.46 2.16
CA GLU A 153 -7.93 -15.03 0.81
C GLU A 153 -6.74 -14.05 0.86
N ASN A 154 -6.46 -13.50 2.05
CA ASN A 154 -5.24 -12.75 2.34
C ASN A 154 -5.00 -11.56 1.39
N CYS A 155 -6.06 -10.93 0.88
CA CYS A 155 -5.98 -9.84 -0.09
C CYS A 155 -5.16 -8.64 0.41
N ALA A 156 -5.03 -8.44 1.73
CA ALA A 156 -4.19 -7.38 2.31
C ALA A 156 -2.70 -7.73 2.36
N ARG A 157 -2.31 -8.87 1.79
CA ARG A 157 -0.92 -9.34 1.60
C ARG A 157 -0.14 -9.43 2.94
N PRO A 158 -0.64 -10.18 3.95
CA PRO A 158 -0.09 -10.18 5.30
C PRO A 158 1.38 -10.58 5.37
N TYR A 159 1.87 -11.43 4.46
CA TYR A 159 3.26 -11.89 4.44
C TYR A 159 4.26 -10.82 3.98
N LEU A 160 3.82 -9.64 3.55
CA LEU A 160 4.70 -8.53 3.10
C LEU A 160 4.73 -7.35 4.08
N ASN A 161 4.04 -7.47 5.20
CA ASN A 161 3.90 -6.44 6.22
C ASN A 161 4.69 -6.81 7.48
N ASP A 162 5.06 -5.80 8.27
CA ASP A 162 5.78 -6.00 9.53
C ASP A 162 4.87 -6.71 10.54
N ILE A 163 3.55 -6.46 10.49
CA ILE A 163 2.48 -7.28 11.08
C ILE A 163 1.34 -7.45 10.06
N GLY A 164 0.79 -8.65 9.95
CA GLY A 164 -0.43 -8.94 9.19
C GLY A 164 -1.42 -9.76 10.01
N PHE A 165 -2.67 -9.28 10.08
CA PHE A 165 -3.78 -9.95 10.73
C PHE A 165 -4.72 -10.57 9.69
N ILE A 166 -5.13 -11.82 9.91
CA ILE A 166 -6.04 -12.57 9.05
C ILE A 166 -7.22 -13.01 9.89
N ALA A 167 -8.41 -12.46 9.67
CA ALA A 167 -9.59 -12.84 10.43
C ALA A 167 -9.96 -14.30 10.12
N VAL A 168 -10.15 -15.09 11.18
CA VAL A 168 -10.52 -16.52 11.10
C VAL A 168 -11.85 -16.81 11.80
N SER A 169 -12.31 -15.88 12.64
CA SER A 169 -13.66 -15.83 13.22
C SER A 169 -13.98 -14.38 13.60
N GLN A 170 -15.18 -14.13 14.13
CA GLN A 170 -15.58 -12.80 14.61
C GLN A 170 -14.66 -12.24 15.72
N ASN A 171 -13.93 -13.10 16.44
CA ASN A 171 -13.14 -12.70 17.61
C ASN A 171 -11.68 -13.14 17.53
N GLN A 172 -11.21 -13.65 16.39
CA GLN A 172 -9.87 -14.24 16.31
C GLN A 172 -9.16 -13.95 14.99
N PHE A 173 -7.84 -13.79 15.09
CA PHE A 173 -6.94 -13.57 13.96
C PHE A 173 -5.79 -14.59 13.95
N ASP A 174 -5.47 -15.14 12.77
CA ASP A 174 -4.12 -15.66 12.53
C ASP A 174 -3.18 -14.45 12.29
N VAL A 175 -1.94 -14.53 12.78
CA VAL A 175 -0.99 -13.41 12.74
C VAL A 175 0.31 -13.80 12.05
N ILE A 176 0.70 -12.99 11.07
CA ILE A 176 1.99 -13.05 10.38
C ILE A 176 2.85 -11.85 10.79
N VAL A 177 4.15 -12.03 11.00
CA VAL A 177 5.06 -10.97 11.45
C VAL A 177 6.36 -10.92 10.65
N ALA A 178 6.99 -9.75 10.65
CA ALA A 178 8.33 -9.51 10.12
C ALA A 178 8.51 -9.80 8.62
N GLY A 179 7.49 -9.55 7.80
CA GLY A 179 7.57 -9.61 6.35
C GLY A 179 8.01 -8.29 5.71
N SER A 180 8.86 -8.35 4.69
CA SER A 180 9.10 -7.20 3.81
C SER A 180 9.80 -7.61 2.52
N LEU A 181 9.79 -6.73 1.50
CA LEU A 181 10.53 -6.96 0.26
C LEU A 181 11.88 -6.24 0.29
N GLY A 182 11.94 -4.97 -0.10
CA GLY A 182 13.23 -4.28 -0.21
C GLY A 182 14.21 -5.02 -1.13
N PRO A 183 15.52 -4.71 -1.07
CA PRO A 183 16.52 -5.31 -1.97
C PRO A 183 16.76 -6.80 -1.76
N ILE A 184 16.59 -7.28 -0.53
CA ILE A 184 16.76 -8.68 -0.13
C ILE A 184 15.42 -9.13 0.43
N PRO A 185 14.45 -9.61 -0.38
CA PRO A 185 13.09 -9.93 0.06
C PRO A 185 12.99 -11.14 1.00
N GLU A 186 12.02 -11.12 1.92
CA GLU A 186 11.64 -12.27 2.75
C GLU A 186 10.21 -12.11 3.24
N THR A 187 9.45 -13.20 3.21
CA THR A 187 8.08 -13.23 3.72
C THR A 187 8.06 -13.25 5.25
N GLY A 188 6.95 -12.80 5.81
CA GLY A 188 6.70 -12.91 7.24
C GLY A 188 6.47 -14.37 7.67
N ILE A 189 6.59 -14.61 8.97
CA ILE A 189 6.37 -15.92 9.60
C ILE A 189 5.11 -15.88 10.47
N LYS A 190 4.47 -17.03 10.67
CA LYS A 190 3.32 -17.15 11.55
C LYS A 190 3.77 -17.00 13.00
N ALA A 191 3.20 -16.04 13.73
CA ALA A 191 3.51 -15.80 15.14
C ALA A 191 2.42 -16.34 16.07
N TYR A 192 1.15 -16.16 15.69
CA TYR A 192 0.01 -16.58 16.50
C TYR A 192 -1.07 -17.22 15.64
N GLU A 193 -1.71 -18.23 16.20
CA GLU A 193 -2.92 -18.86 15.68
C GLU A 193 -4.11 -18.45 16.54
N LYS A 194 -5.20 -18.02 15.89
CA LYS A 194 -6.45 -17.65 16.58
C LYS A 194 -6.24 -16.66 17.74
N LEU A 195 -5.38 -15.65 17.56
CA LEU A 195 -5.18 -14.57 18.51
C LEU A 195 -6.52 -13.88 18.81
N PRO A 196 -6.96 -13.79 20.08
CA PRO A 196 -8.17 -13.07 20.43
C PRO A 196 -8.12 -11.60 20.01
N ILE A 197 -9.25 -11.06 19.55
CA ILE A 197 -9.36 -9.70 19.01
C ILE A 197 -8.97 -8.62 20.03
N GLU A 198 -9.27 -8.84 21.31
CA GLU A 198 -8.90 -7.96 22.43
C GLU A 198 -7.37 -7.80 22.58
N ASN A 199 -6.59 -8.75 22.06
CA ASN A 199 -5.13 -8.77 22.19
C ASN A 199 -4.41 -8.07 21.04
N VAL A 200 -5.13 -7.62 20.00
CA VAL A 200 -4.55 -6.98 18.80
C VAL A 200 -3.73 -5.74 19.17
N PHE A 201 -4.25 -4.88 20.05
CA PHE A 201 -3.55 -3.66 20.48
C PHE A 201 -2.27 -3.97 21.25
N ALA A 202 -2.31 -4.93 22.17
CA ALA A 202 -1.14 -5.35 22.94
C ALA A 202 -0.04 -5.88 22.02
N LEU A 203 -0.40 -6.70 21.02
CA LEU A 203 0.57 -7.22 20.06
C LEU A 203 1.18 -6.10 19.20
N CYS A 204 0.37 -5.17 18.70
CA CYS A 204 0.88 -4.01 17.96
C CYS A 204 1.85 -3.18 18.80
N LYS A 205 1.50 -2.89 20.06
CA LYS A 205 2.38 -2.20 21.03
C LYS A 205 3.70 -2.95 21.19
N ALA A 206 3.64 -4.24 21.50
CA ALA A 206 4.81 -5.07 21.71
C ALA A 206 5.76 -5.07 20.50
N ALA A 207 5.24 -5.22 19.29
CA ALA A 207 6.08 -5.25 18.10
C ALA A 207 6.67 -3.88 17.73
N ILE A 208 5.91 -2.79 17.92
CA ILE A 208 6.37 -1.43 17.67
C ILE A 208 7.47 -1.06 18.68
N GLU A 209 7.27 -1.35 19.97
CA GLU A 209 8.25 -1.11 21.03
C GLU A 209 9.51 -1.97 20.82
N MET A 210 9.34 -3.28 20.55
CA MET A 210 10.45 -4.18 20.22
C MET A 210 11.27 -3.65 19.05
N PHE A 211 10.61 -3.22 17.99
CA PHE A 211 11.28 -2.69 16.82
C PHE A 211 12.03 -1.40 17.16
N SER A 212 11.41 -0.50 17.91
CA SER A 212 12.03 0.75 18.35
C SER A 212 13.31 0.55 19.15
N GLU A 213 13.29 -0.43 20.05
CA GLU A 213 14.39 -0.77 20.97
C GLU A 213 15.53 -1.52 20.29
N LEU A 214 15.21 -2.57 19.51
CA LEU A 214 16.20 -3.54 19.05
C LEU A 214 16.58 -3.37 17.58
N GLY A 215 15.83 -2.58 16.81
CA GLY A 215 16.06 -2.43 15.38
C GLY A 215 17.30 -1.58 15.05
N GLU A 216 17.97 -1.95 13.96
CA GLU A 216 19.15 -1.28 13.42
C GLU A 216 18.82 0.15 12.95
N ARG A 217 19.59 1.15 13.41
CA ARG A 217 19.37 2.57 13.12
C ARG A 217 20.46 3.19 12.23
N GLU A 218 21.65 2.62 12.20
CA GLU A 218 22.78 3.16 11.44
C GLU A 218 22.68 2.70 9.98
N ASN A 219 22.58 1.39 9.76
CA ASN A 219 22.52 0.84 8.41
C ASN A 219 21.08 0.76 7.90
N ARG A 220 20.63 1.81 7.20
CA ARG A 220 19.28 1.89 6.61
C ARG A 220 18.91 0.71 5.70
N ARG A 221 19.90 0.04 5.08
CA ARG A 221 19.66 -1.15 4.23
C ARG A 221 19.33 -2.40 5.05
N LYS A 222 19.69 -2.41 6.34
CA LYS A 222 19.47 -3.49 7.31
C LYS A 222 18.52 -3.09 8.45
N ALA A 223 17.72 -2.03 8.27
CA ALA A 223 16.92 -1.41 9.35
C ALA A 223 15.44 -1.83 9.48
N ARG A 224 14.88 -2.67 8.59
CA ARG A 224 13.50 -3.20 8.73
C ARG A 224 13.37 -4.24 9.84
N LEU A 225 12.17 -4.41 10.40
CA LEU A 225 11.85 -5.44 11.41
C LEU A 225 12.29 -6.84 10.97
N ARG A 226 12.09 -7.17 9.68
CA ARG A 226 12.59 -8.42 9.10
C ARG A 226 14.10 -8.62 9.34
N HIS A 227 14.93 -7.60 9.20
CA HIS A 227 16.37 -7.79 9.42
C HIS A 227 16.71 -8.03 10.89
N LEU A 228 15.93 -7.47 11.82
CA LEU A 228 16.03 -7.83 13.23
C LEU A 228 15.72 -9.33 13.41
N ARG A 229 14.64 -9.82 12.79
CA ARG A 229 14.33 -11.26 12.75
C ARG A 229 15.49 -12.08 12.15
N GLN A 230 16.04 -11.69 11.01
CA GLN A 230 17.19 -12.37 10.39
C GLN A 230 18.42 -12.43 11.30
N LYS A 231 18.68 -11.35 12.05
CA LYS A 231 19.80 -11.28 12.99
C LYS A 231 19.59 -12.20 14.19
N LEU A 232 18.38 -12.27 14.73
CA LEU A 232 18.06 -13.06 15.92
C LEU A 232 17.78 -14.55 15.60
N GLY A 233 17.31 -14.85 14.39
CA GLY A 233 16.65 -16.11 14.08
C GLY A 233 15.18 -16.12 14.54
N ASP A 234 14.37 -16.96 13.90
CA ASP A 234 12.92 -16.98 14.07
C ASP A 234 12.50 -17.29 15.51
N GLU A 235 13.14 -18.26 16.16
CA GLU A 235 12.81 -18.69 17.52
C GLU A 235 13.02 -17.55 18.54
N ILE A 236 14.22 -16.96 18.55
CA ILE A 236 14.57 -15.87 19.48
C ILE A 236 13.71 -14.63 19.19
N PHE A 237 13.46 -14.32 17.92
CA PHE A 237 12.60 -13.22 17.53
C PHE A 237 11.18 -13.38 18.10
N LEU A 238 10.58 -14.57 17.93
CA LEU A 238 9.23 -14.85 18.45
C LEU A 238 9.18 -14.85 19.98
N GLN A 239 10.22 -15.37 20.65
CA GLN A 239 10.32 -15.31 22.12
C GLN A 239 10.38 -13.85 22.64
N GLN A 240 11.17 -13.00 21.99
CA GLN A 240 11.29 -11.58 22.35
C GLN A 240 9.98 -10.80 22.11
N LEU A 241 9.25 -11.14 21.04
CA LEU A 241 7.93 -10.57 20.76
C LEU A 241 6.92 -11.03 21.82
N ASP A 242 6.89 -12.32 22.14
CA ASP A 242 5.94 -12.89 23.09
C ASP A 242 6.15 -12.35 24.52
N GLN A 243 7.41 -12.19 24.95
CA GLN A 243 7.73 -11.58 26.24
C GLN A 243 7.15 -10.16 26.35
N ARG A 244 7.35 -9.32 25.32
CA ARG A 244 6.81 -7.96 25.28
C ARG A 244 5.29 -7.95 25.15
N PHE A 245 4.72 -8.88 24.39
CA PHE A 245 3.28 -9.04 24.26
C PHE A 245 2.61 -9.34 25.62
N ARG A 246 3.16 -10.27 26.41
CA ARG A 246 2.68 -10.55 27.77
C ARG A 246 2.75 -9.33 28.71
N LEU A 247 3.74 -8.46 28.54
CA LEU A 247 3.83 -7.20 29.29
C LEU A 247 2.78 -6.19 28.81
N ALA A 248 2.60 -6.06 27.49
CA ALA A 248 1.63 -5.16 26.89
C ALA A 248 0.17 -5.51 27.27
N LEU A 249 -0.14 -6.79 27.47
CA LEU A 249 -1.46 -7.25 27.96
C LEU A 249 -1.85 -6.69 29.35
N LYS A 250 -0.87 -6.22 30.14
CA LYS A 250 -1.12 -5.61 31.46
C LYS A 250 -1.41 -4.11 31.39
N SER A 251 -1.27 -3.50 30.21
CA SER A 251 -1.55 -2.07 30.00
C SER A 251 -3.05 -1.84 29.85
N GLU A 252 -3.49 -0.60 30.04
CA GLU A 252 -4.83 -0.21 29.61
C GLU A 252 -4.89 -0.19 28.08
N LEU A 253 -5.81 -0.96 27.51
CA LEU A 253 -5.94 -1.14 26.06
C LEU A 253 -7.34 -0.71 25.60
N PRO A 254 -7.47 -0.18 24.38
CA PRO A 254 -8.78 0.12 23.82
C PRO A 254 -9.68 -1.12 23.78
N LYS A 255 -10.96 -0.94 24.10
CA LYS A 255 -11.98 -1.97 23.91
C LYS A 255 -12.35 -2.06 22.44
N ILE A 256 -12.63 -3.28 21.98
CA ILE A 256 -13.01 -3.57 20.59
C ILE A 256 -14.21 -4.51 20.60
N ASN A 257 -15.13 -4.28 19.69
CA ASN A 257 -16.26 -5.17 19.49
C ASN A 257 -15.84 -6.35 18.60
N PRO A 258 -16.54 -7.49 18.70
CA PRO A 258 -16.46 -8.56 17.69
C PRO A 258 -16.60 -8.01 16.27
N LEU A 259 -15.89 -8.62 15.33
CA LEU A 259 -16.01 -8.27 13.92
C LEU A 259 -17.42 -8.62 13.43
N SER A 260 -18.04 -7.69 12.73
CA SER A 260 -19.26 -7.98 11.99
C SER A 260 -18.94 -8.78 10.72
N GLN A 261 -19.77 -9.77 10.42
CA GLN A 261 -19.76 -10.43 9.11
C GLN A 261 -20.78 -9.75 8.19
N ASN A 262 -20.47 -9.72 6.89
CA ASN A 262 -21.38 -9.08 5.95
C ASN A 262 -22.73 -9.80 5.83
N ASN A 263 -23.81 -9.05 6.00
CA ASN A 263 -25.19 -9.44 5.67
C ASN A 263 -25.76 -8.60 4.49
N SER A 264 -24.94 -7.83 3.79
CA SER A 264 -25.40 -6.76 2.89
C SER A 264 -25.84 -7.24 1.51
N GLN A 265 -26.81 -6.54 0.94
CA GLN A 265 -27.13 -6.54 -0.49
C GLN A 265 -26.04 -5.89 -1.36
N ILE A 266 -25.06 -5.19 -0.75
CA ILE A 266 -23.96 -4.52 -1.43
C ILE A 266 -22.96 -5.55 -1.96
N LYS A 267 -22.65 -5.45 -3.25
CA LYS A 267 -21.71 -6.34 -3.95
C LYS A 267 -20.74 -5.52 -4.79
N LEU A 268 -19.61 -6.14 -5.14
CA LEU A 268 -18.69 -5.57 -6.13
C LEU A 268 -19.42 -5.42 -7.47
N GLN A 269 -19.54 -4.19 -7.96
CA GLN A 269 -20.15 -3.86 -9.25
C GLN A 269 -19.09 -3.74 -10.34
N HIS A 270 -17.99 -3.03 -10.05
CA HIS A 270 -16.92 -2.78 -11.02
C HIS A 270 -15.54 -2.85 -10.35
N ARG A 271 -14.55 -3.32 -11.12
CA ARG A 271 -13.13 -3.20 -10.79
C ARG A 271 -12.45 -2.43 -11.92
N LEU A 272 -12.00 -1.23 -11.61
CA LEU A 272 -11.33 -0.33 -12.54
C LEU A 272 -9.82 -0.47 -12.38
N ASN A 273 -9.15 -1.01 -13.40
CA ASN A 273 -7.69 -1.10 -13.43
C ASN A 273 -7.15 0.25 -13.93
N ILE A 274 -6.77 1.14 -13.00
CA ILE A 274 -6.26 2.46 -13.38
C ILE A 274 -4.86 2.30 -13.99
N PRO A 275 -4.65 2.69 -15.26
CA PRO A 275 -3.37 2.53 -15.93
C PRO A 275 -2.25 3.24 -15.16
N ASP A 276 -1.22 2.48 -14.78
CA ASP A 276 -0.06 2.99 -14.01
C ASP A 276 -0.43 3.57 -12.63
N GLY A 277 -1.68 3.41 -12.20
CA GLY A 277 -2.27 4.07 -11.05
C GLY A 277 -2.61 5.54 -11.26
N ASP A 278 -2.47 6.07 -12.47
CA ASP A 278 -2.62 7.49 -12.76
C ASP A 278 -4.06 7.80 -13.23
N ILE A 279 -4.81 8.56 -12.43
CA ILE A 279 -6.18 9.01 -12.71
C ILE A 279 -6.27 10.54 -12.74
N THR A 280 -6.93 11.10 -13.75
CA THR A 280 -7.07 12.56 -13.90
C THR A 280 -8.14 13.13 -12.96
N ALA A 281 -8.07 14.41 -12.62
CA ALA A 281 -9.12 15.05 -11.82
C ALA A 281 -10.50 15.00 -12.50
N GLN A 282 -10.57 15.10 -13.83
CA GLN A 282 -11.84 14.96 -14.56
C GLN A 282 -12.44 13.56 -14.37
N GLN A 283 -11.62 12.51 -14.45
CA GLN A 283 -12.06 11.14 -14.20
C GLN A 283 -12.47 10.92 -12.74
N ILE A 284 -11.75 11.51 -11.78
CA ILE A 284 -12.13 11.45 -10.36
C ILE A 284 -13.49 12.11 -10.12
N LEU A 285 -13.72 13.30 -10.69
CA LEU A 285 -14.99 14.00 -10.52
C LEU A 285 -16.15 13.22 -11.13
N LEU A 286 -15.96 12.69 -12.34
CA LEU A 286 -16.95 11.83 -12.99
C LEU A 286 -17.24 10.56 -12.19
N LEU A 287 -16.21 9.92 -11.64
CA LEU A 287 -16.35 8.77 -10.76
C LEU A 287 -17.17 9.14 -9.51
N ALA A 288 -16.87 10.28 -8.88
CA ALA A 288 -17.60 10.75 -7.70
C ALA A 288 -19.07 11.03 -8.01
N ASP A 289 -19.38 11.67 -9.14
CA ASP A 289 -20.75 11.93 -9.61
C ASP A 289 -21.54 10.62 -9.82
N ILE A 290 -20.92 9.62 -10.44
CA ILE A 290 -21.55 8.31 -10.66
C ILE A 290 -21.79 7.59 -9.33
N CYS A 291 -20.81 7.59 -8.44
CA CYS A 291 -20.96 6.97 -7.14
C CYS A 291 -22.06 7.65 -6.31
N GLU A 292 -22.16 8.98 -6.37
CA GLU A 292 -23.23 9.75 -5.72
C GLU A 292 -24.61 9.37 -6.26
N ALA A 293 -24.75 9.35 -7.58
CA ALA A 293 -26.03 9.04 -8.24
C ALA A 293 -26.52 7.60 -8.03
N ASN A 294 -25.63 6.68 -7.64
CA ASN A 294 -25.93 5.25 -7.46
C ASN A 294 -25.71 4.78 -6.02
N GLU A 295 -25.55 5.68 -5.04
CA GLU A 295 -25.29 5.36 -3.63
C GLU A 295 -24.19 4.29 -3.43
N THR A 296 -23.11 4.44 -4.20
CA THR A 296 -22.04 3.45 -4.32
C THR A 296 -20.81 3.85 -3.52
N GLU A 297 -20.20 2.88 -2.84
CA GLU A 297 -18.94 3.06 -2.15
C GLU A 297 -17.75 2.75 -3.09
N SER A 298 -16.75 3.63 -3.14
CA SER A 298 -15.49 3.39 -3.85
C SER A 298 -14.36 3.02 -2.90
N ARG A 299 -13.55 2.03 -3.25
CA ARG A 299 -12.39 1.59 -2.46
C ARG A 299 -11.15 1.42 -3.32
N ILE A 300 -10.00 1.92 -2.87
CA ILE A 300 -8.70 1.74 -3.54
C ILE A 300 -8.17 0.34 -3.21
N ASN A 301 -7.76 -0.42 -4.22
CA ASN A 301 -7.21 -1.76 -4.07
C ASN A 301 -5.66 -1.78 -4.07
N PHE A 302 -5.05 -2.97 -4.12
CA PHE A 302 -3.60 -3.15 -4.00
C PHE A 302 -2.87 -3.21 -5.35
N GLU A 303 -3.61 -3.01 -6.43
CA GLU A 303 -3.20 -3.09 -7.83
C GLU A 303 -3.33 -1.72 -8.52
N HIS A 304 -3.31 -0.63 -7.74
CA HIS A 304 -3.57 0.74 -8.19
C HIS A 304 -4.98 0.97 -8.75
N GLY A 305 -5.91 0.04 -8.52
CA GLY A 305 -7.27 0.11 -9.02
C GLY A 305 -8.26 0.71 -8.02
N ILE A 306 -9.47 0.95 -8.53
CA ILE A 306 -10.64 1.34 -7.75
C ILE A 306 -11.71 0.27 -7.90
N GLU A 307 -12.29 -0.16 -6.79
CA GLU A 307 -13.43 -1.06 -6.75
C GLU A 307 -14.69 -0.31 -6.33
N LEU A 308 -15.78 -0.56 -7.04
CA LEU A 308 -17.09 0.05 -6.79
C LEU A 308 -18.03 -0.98 -6.19
N TYR A 309 -18.61 -0.65 -5.05
CA TYR A 309 -19.52 -1.51 -4.30
C TYR A 309 -20.88 -0.86 -4.15
N GLY A 310 -21.93 -1.54 -4.62
CA GLY A 310 -23.31 -1.02 -4.62
C GLY A 310 -24.33 -2.15 -4.53
N SER A 311 -25.56 -1.80 -4.17
CA SER A 311 -26.70 -2.73 -4.07
C SER A 311 -27.36 -3.01 -5.42
N SER A 312 -27.27 -2.08 -6.37
CA SER A 312 -27.82 -2.17 -7.72
C SER A 312 -26.72 -2.10 -8.78
N LYS A 313 -27.08 -2.49 -10.01
CA LYS A 313 -26.22 -2.37 -11.19
C LYS A 313 -25.89 -0.90 -11.44
N ILE A 314 -24.62 -0.61 -11.70
CA ILE A 314 -24.12 0.71 -12.07
C ILE A 314 -23.81 0.70 -13.56
N GLU A 315 -24.22 1.73 -14.29
CA GLU A 315 -23.81 1.92 -15.68
C GLU A 315 -22.67 2.91 -15.77
N LEU A 316 -21.49 2.43 -16.20
CA LEU A 316 -20.32 3.28 -16.38
C LEU A 316 -20.25 3.85 -17.80
N PRO A 317 -19.92 5.15 -17.95
CA PRO A 317 -19.62 5.72 -19.25
C PRO A 317 -18.34 5.10 -19.81
N GLN A 318 -18.20 5.13 -21.15
CA GLN A 318 -17.10 4.48 -21.87
C GLN A 318 -15.71 4.86 -21.33
N VAL A 319 -15.52 6.12 -20.93
CA VAL A 319 -14.25 6.62 -20.39
C VAL A 319 -13.80 5.91 -19.10
N LEU A 320 -14.74 5.42 -18.28
CA LEU A 320 -14.43 4.64 -17.07
C LEU A 320 -14.49 3.13 -17.35
N ARG A 321 -15.45 2.67 -18.17
CA ARG A 321 -15.57 1.25 -18.58
C ARG A 321 -14.31 0.74 -19.30
N TYR A 322 -13.57 1.63 -19.96
CA TYR A 322 -12.26 1.33 -20.53
C TYR A 322 -11.30 0.68 -19.51
N PHE A 323 -11.29 1.15 -18.27
CA PHE A 323 -10.40 0.64 -17.21
C PHE A 323 -10.69 -0.81 -16.80
N GLU A 324 -11.87 -1.35 -17.10
CA GLU A 324 -12.17 -2.76 -16.79
C GLU A 324 -11.44 -3.73 -17.72
N ASN A 325 -11.05 -3.25 -18.91
CA ASN A 325 -10.44 -4.06 -19.96
C ASN A 325 -8.93 -3.87 -20.07
N GLU A 326 -8.37 -2.94 -19.30
CA GLU A 326 -6.94 -2.65 -19.31
C GLU A 326 -6.12 -3.83 -18.75
N PRO A 327 -5.01 -4.22 -19.41
CA PRO A 327 -4.10 -5.22 -18.88
C PRO A 327 -3.59 -4.84 -17.49
N LEU A 328 -3.57 -5.80 -16.57
CA LEU A 328 -3.24 -5.55 -15.17
C LEU A 328 -1.73 -5.45 -14.96
N VAL A 329 -1.18 -4.26 -15.19
CA VAL A 329 0.24 -3.93 -14.98
C VAL A 329 0.40 -2.95 -13.83
N ILE A 330 1.03 -3.41 -12.75
CA ILE A 330 1.27 -2.60 -11.54
C ILE A 330 2.70 -2.06 -11.63
N ALA A 331 2.84 -0.78 -11.97
CA ALA A 331 4.14 -0.13 -12.11
C ALA A 331 4.34 0.94 -11.05
N CYS A 332 5.45 0.90 -10.30
CA CYS A 332 5.75 1.99 -9.35
C CYS A 332 6.10 3.29 -10.09
N GLN A 333 6.38 4.36 -9.36
CA GLN A 333 6.78 5.65 -9.95
C GLN A 333 8.08 5.63 -10.79
N GLY A 334 9.00 4.71 -10.51
CA GLY A 334 10.22 4.51 -11.30
C GLY A 334 11.09 5.75 -11.50
N ALA A 335 11.97 5.71 -12.50
CA ALA A 335 12.92 6.78 -12.80
C ALA A 335 12.26 8.07 -13.33
N ARG A 336 10.94 8.06 -13.59
CA ARG A 336 10.16 9.23 -14.02
C ARG A 336 10.14 10.31 -12.95
N THR A 337 9.82 9.94 -11.71
CA THR A 337 9.71 10.89 -10.57
C THR A 337 10.49 10.45 -9.33
N CYS A 338 10.73 9.15 -9.14
CA CYS A 338 11.36 8.65 -7.93
C CYS A 338 12.89 8.83 -7.96
N PRO A 339 13.52 9.47 -6.95
CA PRO A 339 14.98 9.61 -6.86
C PRO A 339 15.75 8.28 -6.84
N TYR A 340 15.07 7.19 -6.44
CA TYR A 340 15.67 5.85 -6.36
C TYR A 340 15.41 5.00 -7.61
N GLY A 341 14.62 5.48 -8.57
CA GLY A 341 14.27 4.73 -9.77
C GLY A 341 15.48 4.55 -10.69
N LEU A 342 15.80 3.31 -11.04
CA LEU A 342 16.90 2.97 -11.96
C LEU A 342 16.43 2.89 -13.41
N ILE A 343 15.18 2.49 -13.64
CA ILE A 343 14.55 2.39 -14.96
C ILE A 343 13.24 3.19 -15.02
N ASN A 344 12.82 3.59 -16.21
CA ASN A 344 11.49 4.16 -16.42
C ASN A 344 10.45 3.04 -16.45
N THR A 345 9.66 2.94 -15.39
CA THR A 345 8.67 1.88 -15.24
C THR A 345 7.41 2.11 -16.05
N GLN A 346 7.08 3.37 -16.38
CA GLN A 346 5.93 3.70 -17.23
C GLN A 346 6.20 3.28 -18.68
N ASP A 347 7.42 3.50 -19.18
CA ASP A 347 7.81 3.01 -20.52
C ASP A 347 7.78 1.48 -20.56
N ALA A 348 8.33 0.83 -19.53
CA ALA A 348 8.26 -0.63 -19.40
C ALA A 348 6.80 -1.12 -19.35
N ALA A 349 5.94 -0.46 -18.56
CA ALA A 349 4.53 -0.81 -18.45
C ALA A 349 3.79 -0.64 -19.79
N SER A 350 4.08 0.40 -20.56
CA SER A 350 3.51 0.62 -21.89
C SER A 350 3.88 -0.51 -22.86
N ILE A 351 5.16 -0.91 -22.91
CA ILE A 351 5.63 -2.05 -23.71
C ILE A 351 4.91 -3.35 -23.29
N ILE A 352 4.78 -3.58 -21.98
CA ILE A 352 4.13 -4.78 -21.45
C ILE A 352 2.63 -4.79 -21.79
N LYS A 353 1.89 -3.70 -21.53
CA LYS A 353 0.46 -3.59 -21.84
C LYS A 353 0.19 -3.85 -23.31
N LYS A 354 0.99 -3.26 -24.21
CA LYS A 354 0.90 -3.50 -25.65
C LYS A 354 1.11 -4.98 -25.98
N THR A 355 2.15 -5.59 -25.40
CA THR A 355 2.45 -7.01 -25.59
C THR A 355 1.32 -7.92 -25.08
N LEU A 356 0.79 -7.68 -23.89
CA LEU A 356 -0.31 -8.47 -23.32
C LEU A 356 -1.58 -8.35 -24.14
N SER A 357 -1.90 -7.15 -24.62
CA SER A 357 -3.08 -6.89 -25.46
C SER A 357 -3.02 -7.64 -26.79
N ILE A 358 -1.86 -7.61 -27.47
CA ILE A 358 -1.65 -8.34 -28.74
C ILE A 358 -1.87 -9.84 -28.57
N ASN A 359 -1.51 -10.40 -27.41
CA ASN A 359 -1.61 -11.84 -27.14
C ASN A 359 -2.87 -12.25 -26.38
N ASN A 360 -3.78 -11.30 -26.10
CA ASN A 360 -4.97 -11.52 -25.28
C ASN A 360 -4.66 -12.21 -23.93
N SER A 361 -3.50 -11.92 -23.35
CA SER A 361 -3.04 -12.54 -22.11
C SER A 361 -3.58 -11.76 -20.92
N LYS A 362 -4.09 -12.49 -19.91
CA LYS A 362 -4.71 -11.92 -18.70
C LYS A 362 -3.78 -11.97 -17.48
N ILE A 363 -2.49 -12.24 -17.69
CA ILE A 363 -1.55 -12.29 -16.58
C ILE A 363 -1.39 -10.92 -15.93
N ARG A 364 -1.15 -10.92 -14.61
CA ARG A 364 -0.78 -9.73 -13.86
C ARG A 364 0.73 -9.57 -13.87
N VAL A 365 1.21 -8.37 -14.19
CA VAL A 365 2.66 -8.06 -14.21
C VAL A 365 2.98 -6.92 -13.25
N ASN A 366 3.95 -7.14 -12.36
CA ASN A 366 4.36 -6.13 -11.38
C ASN A 366 5.76 -5.57 -11.70
N VAL A 367 5.88 -4.27 -11.93
CA VAL A 367 7.12 -3.60 -12.37
C VAL A 367 7.64 -2.62 -11.32
N SER A 368 8.78 -2.95 -10.71
CA SER A 368 9.48 -2.09 -9.76
C SER A 368 10.71 -1.48 -10.42
N GLY A 369 10.88 -0.17 -10.34
CA GLY A 369 11.98 0.54 -11.03
C GLY A 369 13.35 0.36 -10.39
N CYS A 370 13.42 -0.24 -9.21
CA CYS A 370 14.67 -0.56 -8.50
C CYS A 370 14.44 -1.68 -7.48
N PRO A 371 15.51 -2.19 -6.82
CA PRO A 371 15.41 -3.25 -5.81
C PRO A 371 14.55 -2.92 -4.58
N ASN A 372 14.03 -1.69 -4.41
CA ASN A 372 13.12 -1.40 -3.30
C ASN A 372 11.77 -2.13 -3.37
N ASN A 373 11.40 -2.69 -4.53
CA ASN A 373 10.22 -3.54 -4.72
C ASN A 373 8.88 -2.85 -4.35
N CYS A 374 8.70 -1.57 -4.70
CA CYS A 374 7.49 -0.82 -4.34
C CYS A 374 6.22 -1.33 -5.04
N ALA A 375 6.36 -1.95 -6.23
CA ALA A 375 5.26 -2.63 -6.92
C ALA A 375 5.12 -4.11 -6.52
N HIS A 376 5.87 -4.58 -5.51
CA HIS A 376 5.86 -5.97 -5.03
C HIS A 376 6.34 -7.03 -6.03
N SER A 377 7.18 -6.66 -6.99
CA SER A 377 7.63 -7.52 -8.09
C SER A 377 8.25 -8.86 -7.66
N SER A 378 9.07 -8.89 -6.60
CA SER A 378 9.68 -10.13 -6.09
C SER A 378 8.72 -11.06 -5.32
N ALA A 379 7.48 -10.63 -5.04
CA ALA A 379 6.43 -11.49 -4.51
C ALA A 379 5.37 -11.80 -5.57
N ALA A 380 5.38 -11.15 -6.72
CA ALA A 380 4.36 -11.32 -7.73
C ALA A 380 4.45 -12.68 -8.41
N ALA A 381 3.31 -13.18 -8.90
CA ALA A 381 3.28 -14.33 -9.83
C ALA A 381 4.21 -14.10 -11.04
N PHE A 382 4.21 -12.89 -11.60
CA PHE A 382 5.19 -12.40 -12.57
C PHE A 382 5.62 -10.97 -12.23
N GLY A 383 6.92 -10.75 -12.07
CA GLY A 383 7.46 -9.47 -11.66
C GLY A 383 8.78 -9.10 -12.32
N LEU A 384 8.99 -7.79 -12.46
CA LEU A 384 10.18 -7.18 -13.04
C LEU A 384 10.80 -6.23 -12.02
N VAL A 385 12.09 -6.40 -11.72
CA VAL A 385 12.85 -5.48 -10.87
C VAL A 385 13.94 -4.80 -11.69
N GLY A 386 13.82 -3.48 -11.82
CA GLY A 386 14.68 -2.65 -12.65
C GLY A 386 16.12 -2.59 -12.16
N MET A 387 17.03 -2.57 -13.13
CA MET A 387 18.45 -2.35 -12.95
C MET A 387 19.02 -1.57 -14.14
N LYS A 388 20.17 -0.94 -13.95
CA LYS A 388 20.86 -0.19 -15.00
C LYS A 388 22.26 -0.76 -15.20
N ARG A 389 22.65 -1.01 -16.44
CA ARG A 389 23.96 -1.54 -16.82
C ARG A 389 24.39 -0.88 -18.13
N ASP A 390 25.61 -0.37 -18.18
CA ASP A 390 26.21 0.22 -19.39
C ASP A 390 25.30 1.27 -20.07
N GLY A 391 24.65 2.12 -19.26
CA GLY A 391 23.71 3.15 -19.71
C GLY A 391 22.32 2.65 -20.09
N LYS A 392 22.13 1.33 -20.27
CA LYS A 392 20.87 0.71 -20.67
C LYS A 392 20.01 0.24 -19.49
N GLU A 393 18.71 0.20 -19.73
CA GLU A 393 17.71 -0.23 -18.75
C GLU A 393 17.38 -1.72 -18.92
N TYR A 394 17.53 -2.47 -17.83
CA TYR A 394 17.26 -3.90 -17.76
C TYR A 394 16.25 -4.20 -16.64
N ALA A 395 15.61 -5.35 -16.72
CA ALA A 395 14.77 -5.89 -15.68
C ALA A 395 15.21 -7.31 -15.30
N LEU A 396 15.33 -7.55 -14.01
CA LEU A 396 15.41 -8.89 -13.44
C LEU A 396 13.99 -9.49 -13.44
N VAL A 397 13.81 -10.64 -14.09
CA VAL A 397 12.53 -11.35 -14.17
C VAL A 397 12.37 -12.28 -12.96
N TYR A 398 11.23 -12.19 -12.30
CA TYR A 398 10.83 -12.99 -11.15
C TYR A 398 9.50 -13.70 -11.44
N ILE A 399 9.43 -15.01 -11.16
CA ILE A 399 8.23 -15.84 -11.42
C ILE A 399 7.89 -16.73 -10.22
N GLY A 400 6.60 -16.96 -9.99
CA GLY A 400 6.09 -17.97 -9.05
C GLY A 400 5.90 -17.49 -7.61
N GLY A 401 5.82 -16.17 -7.39
CA GLY A 401 5.53 -15.62 -6.06
C GLY A 401 4.05 -15.73 -5.68
N GLY A 402 3.77 -15.75 -4.37
CA GLY A 402 2.42 -15.88 -3.82
C GLY A 402 1.71 -14.55 -3.53
N ASP A 403 2.16 -13.44 -4.12
CA ASP A 403 1.63 -12.07 -3.98
C ASP A 403 1.62 -11.50 -2.56
N GLY A 404 2.31 -12.15 -1.63
CA GLY A 404 2.17 -11.85 -0.21
C GLY A 404 0.93 -12.43 0.45
N LYS A 405 0.14 -13.22 -0.28
CA LYS A 405 -0.99 -14.00 0.25
C LYS A 405 -0.53 -15.25 1.00
N ASN A 406 0.66 -15.74 0.69
CA ASN A 406 1.32 -16.87 1.37
C ASN A 406 2.83 -16.59 1.51
N ALA A 407 3.57 -17.57 2.04
CA ALA A 407 5.00 -17.45 2.31
C ALA A 407 5.91 -17.58 1.07
N ALA A 408 5.36 -17.77 -0.14
CA ALA A 408 6.16 -17.96 -1.36
C ALA A 408 6.63 -16.62 -1.96
N LEU A 409 7.94 -16.50 -2.17
CA LEU A 409 8.56 -15.46 -3.00
C LEU A 409 8.81 -15.97 -4.40
N ALA A 410 8.84 -15.04 -5.35
CA ALA A 410 9.15 -15.33 -6.73
C ALA A 410 10.65 -15.64 -6.89
N GLN A 411 10.96 -16.55 -7.80
CA GLN A 411 12.34 -16.93 -8.12
C GLN A 411 12.85 -16.10 -9.30
N LYS A 412 14.09 -15.61 -9.20
CA LYS A 412 14.77 -14.95 -10.32
C LYS A 412 14.99 -15.95 -11.45
N ARG A 413 14.65 -15.58 -12.68
CA ARG A 413 14.79 -16.43 -13.88
C ARG A 413 15.84 -15.90 -14.84
N GLU A 414 15.67 -14.67 -15.29
CA GLU A 414 16.53 -14.09 -16.33
C GLU A 414 16.69 -12.58 -16.14
N ILE A 415 17.50 -11.98 -17.01
CA ILE A 415 17.70 -10.53 -17.11
C ILE A 415 17.37 -10.14 -18.55
N ILE A 416 16.43 -9.22 -18.71
CA ILE A 416 15.98 -8.76 -20.03
C ILE A 416 16.22 -7.26 -20.19
N GLU A 417 16.60 -6.83 -21.39
CA GLU A 417 16.63 -5.41 -21.74
C GLU A 417 15.18 -4.93 -21.89
N VAL A 418 14.81 -3.81 -21.26
CA VAL A 418 13.40 -3.37 -21.18
C VAL A 418 12.78 -3.19 -22.56
N THR A 419 13.55 -2.69 -23.52
CA THR A 419 13.11 -2.47 -24.92
C THR A 419 12.92 -3.76 -25.72
N LYS A 420 13.35 -4.91 -25.18
CA LYS A 420 13.29 -6.23 -25.82
C LYS A 420 12.29 -7.16 -25.16
N ILE A 421 11.40 -6.66 -24.31
CA ILE A 421 10.31 -7.45 -23.74
C ILE A 421 9.38 -7.92 -24.87
N THR A 422 9.13 -9.22 -24.93
CA THR A 422 8.25 -9.85 -25.92
C THR A 422 7.24 -10.78 -25.24
N SER A 423 6.31 -11.33 -26.02
CA SER A 423 5.29 -12.26 -25.53
C SER A 423 5.87 -13.57 -25.01
N GLU A 424 7.00 -14.02 -25.57
CA GLU A 424 7.71 -15.22 -25.14
C GLU A 424 8.11 -15.14 -23.66
N ASN A 425 8.46 -13.95 -23.17
CA ASN A 425 8.84 -13.76 -21.77
C ASN A 425 7.68 -14.05 -20.79
N PHE A 426 6.42 -14.00 -21.24
CA PHE A 426 5.24 -14.19 -20.41
C PHE A 426 4.72 -15.63 -20.39
N LYS A 427 5.14 -16.49 -21.33
CA LYS A 427 4.69 -17.89 -21.42
C LYS A 427 4.96 -18.70 -20.15
N LEU A 428 6.04 -18.38 -19.44
CA LEU A 428 6.43 -19.04 -18.19
C LEU A 428 5.51 -18.71 -17.00
N ALA A 429 4.63 -17.71 -17.13
CA ALA A 429 3.67 -17.31 -16.10
C ALA A 429 2.22 -17.58 -16.47
N GLU A 430 1.95 -18.12 -17.66
CA GLU A 430 0.63 -18.66 -17.95
C GLU A 430 0.45 -19.96 -17.16
N PRO A 431 -0.68 -20.16 -16.48
CA PRO A 431 -0.99 -21.47 -15.89
C PRO A 431 -0.85 -22.53 -16.98
N SER A 432 -0.21 -23.66 -16.65
CA SER A 432 -0.22 -24.84 -17.53
C SER A 432 -1.68 -25.11 -17.92
N ARG A 433 -1.96 -25.06 -19.23
CA ARG A 433 -3.32 -25.24 -19.76
C ARG A 433 -3.91 -26.59 -19.39
#